data_AF-A0A9E2UH63-F1
#
_entry.id   AF-A0A9E2UH63-F1
#
_cell.length_a   1.000
_cell.length_b   1.000
_cell.length_c   1.000
_cell.angle_alpha   90.00
_cell.angle_beta   90.00
_cell.angle_gamma   90.00
#
_symmetry.space_group_name_H-M   'P 1'
#
loop_
_entity.id
_entity.type
_entity.pdbx_description
1 polymer ?
#
loop_
_entity_poly.entity_id
_entity_poly.type
_entity_poly.pdbx_seq_one_letter_code
_entity_poly.pdbx_strand_id
1 'polypeptide(L)'
;VAKTAVYLLLLLLVTVMVPGHVWGQSDAPGTKLRRVVPPDTETMVSSASQFRYREGEGQRQCSPNGTPALELVTPPQHGSMRFVDADLGIPKGSGCINSVYGKAVLYRPNPGFVGKDRFTYNVPRDPMAFDQLGRPPGPWTVFVTVREKN
;
A
#
# COMPACT_ATOMS: atom_id res chain seq x y z
N VAL A 1 -5.57 49.58 61.30
CA VAL A 1 -4.44 49.31 60.36
C VAL A 1 -4.59 47.88 59.86
N ALA A 2 -4.68 47.74 58.54
CA ALA A 2 -5.01 46.52 57.80
C ALA A 2 -3.80 45.59 57.60
N LYS A 3 -4.05 44.31 57.29
CA LYS A 3 -3.36 43.46 56.28
C LYS A 3 -3.89 42.01 56.37
N THR A 4 -4.84 41.64 55.51
CA THR A 4 -4.67 40.88 54.25
C THR A 4 -4.62 39.36 54.44
N ALA A 5 -5.59 38.69 53.80
CA ALA A 5 -5.76 37.26 53.68
C ALA A 5 -4.59 36.55 52.98
N VAL A 6 -4.37 35.28 53.31
CA VAL A 6 -3.68 34.33 52.42
C VAL A 6 -4.56 33.09 52.32
N TYR A 7 -5.25 32.98 51.18
CA TYR A 7 -6.00 31.80 50.75
C TYR A 7 -5.00 30.69 50.38
N LEU A 8 -5.10 29.51 51.00
CA LEU A 8 -4.44 28.30 50.52
C LEU A 8 -5.22 27.77 49.31
N LEU A 9 -4.72 28.05 48.10
CA LEU A 9 -5.25 27.51 46.85
C LEU A 9 -4.70 26.08 46.66
N LEU A 10 -5.50 25.06 46.97
CA LEU A 10 -5.20 23.68 46.54
C LEU A 10 -5.44 23.58 45.02
N LEU A 11 -4.36 23.48 44.26
CA LEU A 11 -4.38 23.12 42.84
C LEU A 11 -4.75 21.63 42.70
N LEU A 12 -6.04 21.35 42.47
CA LEU A 12 -6.51 20.06 41.97
C LEU A 12 -6.13 19.94 40.49
N LEU A 13 -5.04 19.22 40.21
CA LEU A 13 -4.70 18.70 38.89
C LEU A 13 -5.79 17.72 38.45
N VAL A 14 -6.74 18.20 37.63
CA VAL A 14 -7.66 17.32 36.90
C VAL A 14 -6.88 16.72 35.74
N THR A 15 -6.34 15.52 35.94
CA THR A 15 -5.86 14.71 34.83
C THR A 15 -7.08 14.25 34.03
N VAL A 16 -7.26 14.83 32.85
CA VAL A 16 -8.22 14.33 31.85
C VAL A 16 -7.73 12.95 31.42
N MET A 17 -8.28 11.90 32.02
CA MET A 17 -8.18 10.55 31.49
C MET A 17 -9.05 10.49 30.23
N VAL A 18 -8.43 10.71 29.07
CA VAL A 18 -9.01 10.30 27.80
C VAL A 18 -9.03 8.77 27.77
N PRO A 19 -10.19 8.12 27.61
CA PRO A 19 -10.27 6.66 27.56
C PRO A 19 -9.44 6.16 26.37
N GLY A 20 -8.38 5.44 26.69
CA GLY A 20 -7.44 4.91 25.72
C GLY A 20 -8.07 3.76 24.95
N HIS A 21 -8.38 4.00 23.67
CA HIS A 21 -8.17 3.05 22.58
C HIS A 21 -7.75 3.86 21.36
N VAL A 22 -6.53 4.41 21.44
CA VAL A 22 -5.80 4.82 20.24
C VAL A 22 -5.65 3.54 19.42
N TRP A 23 -6.44 3.41 18.36
CA TRP A 23 -6.03 2.57 17.24
C TRP A 23 -4.79 3.24 16.68
N GLY A 24 -3.64 2.85 17.24
CA GLY A 24 -2.34 3.05 16.63
C GLY A 24 -2.41 2.26 15.34
N GLN A 25 -2.88 2.92 14.28
CA GLN A 25 -2.82 2.41 12.94
C GLN A 25 -1.33 2.27 12.67
N SER A 26 -0.87 1.03 12.74
CA SER A 26 0.54 0.67 12.78
C SER A 26 1.33 1.51 11.78
N ASP A 27 2.31 2.28 12.27
CA ASP A 27 3.40 2.85 11.47
C ASP A 27 4.32 1.73 10.98
N ALA A 28 3.76 0.66 10.41
CA ALA A 28 4.52 -0.24 9.58
C ALA A 28 5.04 0.62 8.41
N PRO A 29 6.34 0.62 8.10
CA PRO A 29 6.88 1.40 6.99
C PRO A 29 6.20 0.93 5.71
N GLY A 30 5.19 1.67 5.26
CA GLY A 30 4.46 1.36 4.03
C GLY A 30 5.44 1.25 2.89
N THR A 31 5.33 0.20 2.08
CA THR A 31 6.31 -0.03 1.02
C THR A 31 6.16 1.07 -0.04
N LYS A 32 7.25 1.79 -0.31
CA LYS A 32 7.27 2.92 -1.25
C LYS A 32 7.77 2.45 -2.61
N LEU A 33 6.95 2.59 -3.64
CA LEU A 33 7.34 2.33 -5.02
C LEU A 33 7.57 3.63 -5.75
N ARG A 34 8.67 3.73 -6.50
CA ARG A 34 8.92 4.85 -7.41
C ARG A 34 8.73 4.38 -8.85
N ARG A 35 7.96 5.12 -9.63
CA ARG A 35 7.66 4.80 -11.03
C ARG A 35 7.82 6.03 -11.89
N VAL A 36 8.34 5.82 -13.09
CA VAL A 36 8.41 6.83 -14.13
C VAL A 36 7.48 6.38 -15.24
N VAL A 37 6.54 7.23 -15.62
CA VAL A 37 5.53 6.91 -16.64
C VAL A 37 5.51 7.99 -17.72
N PRO A 38 5.21 7.61 -18.98
CA PRO A 38 4.96 8.59 -20.03
C PRO A 38 3.69 9.41 -19.77
N PRO A 39 3.59 10.64 -20.29
CA PRO A 39 2.36 11.42 -20.26
C PRO A 39 1.27 10.73 -21.09
N ASP A 40 0.02 11.03 -20.76
CA ASP A 40 -1.19 10.68 -21.52
C ASP A 40 -1.43 9.18 -21.78
N THR A 41 -0.63 8.31 -21.16
CA THR A 41 -0.60 6.88 -21.42
C THR A 41 -0.86 6.11 -20.14
N GLU A 42 -1.79 5.16 -20.19
CA GLU A 42 -2.02 4.24 -19.07
C GLU A 42 -0.84 3.28 -18.94
N THR A 43 -0.28 3.17 -17.73
CA THR A 43 0.90 2.35 -17.45
C THR A 43 0.64 1.45 -16.24
N MET A 44 1.05 0.17 -16.33
CA MET A 44 1.11 -0.70 -15.16
C MET A 44 2.25 -0.25 -14.24
N VAL A 45 1.90 0.29 -13.08
CA VAL A 45 2.85 0.83 -12.10
C VAL A 45 3.12 -0.15 -10.97
N SER A 46 2.27 -1.14 -10.77
CA SER A 46 2.46 -2.19 -9.77
C SER A 46 1.59 -3.39 -10.06
N SER A 47 1.80 -4.49 -9.34
CA SER A 47 0.97 -5.69 -9.40
C SER A 47 1.02 -6.44 -8.07
N ALA A 48 -0.04 -7.19 -7.77
CA ALA A 48 -0.13 -8.04 -6.58
C ALA A 48 -0.77 -9.38 -6.95
N SER A 49 -0.22 -10.48 -6.47
CA SER A 49 -0.80 -11.82 -6.56
C SER A 49 -0.71 -12.53 -5.22
N GLN A 50 -1.59 -13.49 -5.01
CA GLN A 50 -1.54 -14.42 -3.90
C GLN A 50 -1.35 -15.81 -4.49
N PHE A 51 -0.23 -16.45 -4.20
CA PHE A 51 0.06 -17.80 -4.67
C PHE A 51 0.82 -18.60 -3.62
N ARG A 52 0.69 -19.94 -3.71
CA ARG A 52 1.36 -20.88 -2.81
C ARG A 52 2.26 -21.82 -3.60
N TYR A 53 3.35 -22.26 -3.00
CA TYR A 53 4.11 -23.37 -3.54
C TYR A 53 3.35 -24.67 -3.27
N ARG A 54 3.27 -25.52 -4.29
CA ARG A 54 2.93 -26.93 -4.12
C ARG A 54 4.24 -27.71 -4.06
N GLU A 55 4.60 -28.22 -2.89
CA GLU A 55 5.72 -29.16 -2.78
C GLU A 55 5.28 -30.56 -3.23
N GLY A 56 6.07 -31.19 -4.09
CA GLY A 56 5.76 -32.55 -4.56
C GLY A 56 6.64 -33.10 -5.69
N GLU A 57 7.15 -32.28 -6.62
CA GLU A 57 7.83 -32.83 -7.81
C GLU A 57 8.94 -31.91 -8.34
N GLY A 58 10.11 -31.83 -7.69
CA GLY A 58 11.37 -31.29 -8.26
C GLY A 58 11.39 -29.83 -8.81
N GLN A 59 10.24 -29.18 -8.93
CA GLN A 59 9.98 -27.90 -9.57
C GLN A 59 8.90 -27.19 -8.76
N ARG A 60 9.10 -25.89 -8.47
CA ARG A 60 8.17 -25.11 -7.65
C ARG A 60 6.98 -24.69 -8.51
N GLN A 61 5.90 -25.46 -8.46
CA GLN A 61 4.63 -25.04 -9.05
C GLN A 61 3.92 -24.05 -8.13
N CYS A 62 3.44 -22.95 -8.70
CA CYS A 62 2.73 -21.90 -7.97
C CYS A 62 1.23 -22.07 -8.17
N SER A 63 0.54 -22.53 -7.14
CA SER A 63 -0.91 -22.64 -7.13
C SER A 63 -1.52 -21.27 -6.84
N PRO A 64 -2.44 -20.76 -7.69
CA PRO A 64 -3.11 -19.49 -7.42
C PRO A 64 -3.93 -19.61 -6.14
N ASN A 65 -3.73 -18.71 -5.18
CA ASN A 65 -4.49 -18.64 -3.93
C ASN A 65 -5.67 -17.66 -4.03
N GLY A 66 -6.13 -17.38 -5.25
CA GLY A 66 -7.12 -16.34 -5.53
C GLY A 66 -6.48 -14.99 -5.86
N THR A 67 -7.34 -14.03 -6.23
CA THR A 67 -6.92 -12.67 -6.56
C THR A 67 -7.03 -11.78 -5.31
N PRO A 68 -6.00 -11.00 -4.95
CA PRO A 68 -6.07 -10.10 -3.81
C PRO A 68 -7.13 -9.00 -4.01
N ALA A 69 -7.92 -8.75 -2.96
CA ALA A 69 -8.84 -7.61 -2.87
C ALA A 69 -8.06 -6.35 -2.46
N LEU A 70 -7.48 -5.66 -3.44
CA LEU A 70 -6.79 -4.39 -3.20
C LEU A 70 -7.80 -3.27 -2.94
N GLU A 71 -7.45 -2.39 -1.99
CA GLU A 71 -8.30 -1.26 -1.61
C GLU A 71 -7.56 0.06 -1.82
N LEU A 72 -8.17 1.01 -2.53
CA LEU A 72 -7.59 2.35 -2.68
C LEU A 72 -7.76 3.14 -1.38
N VAL A 73 -6.66 3.61 -0.81
CA VAL A 73 -6.67 4.38 0.45
C VAL A 73 -6.59 5.87 0.16
N THR A 74 -5.71 6.28 -0.75
CA THR A 74 -5.55 7.69 -1.13
C THR A 74 -5.44 7.77 -2.65
N PRO A 75 -6.38 8.45 -3.34
CA PRO A 75 -6.35 8.54 -4.79
C PRO A 75 -5.19 9.43 -5.28
N PRO A 76 -4.77 9.27 -6.55
CA PRO A 76 -3.91 10.24 -7.23
C PRO A 76 -4.59 11.61 -7.36
N GLN A 77 -3.81 12.69 -7.38
CA GLN A 77 -4.31 14.06 -7.57
C GLN A 77 -4.28 14.50 -9.04
N HIS A 78 -3.40 13.91 -9.85
CA HIS A 78 -3.13 14.33 -11.23
C HIS A 78 -3.29 13.19 -12.23
N GLY A 79 -4.20 12.27 -11.92
CA GLY A 79 -4.51 11.14 -12.77
C GLY A 79 -5.62 10.30 -12.18
N SER A 80 -5.79 9.12 -12.76
CA SER A 80 -6.68 8.07 -12.28
C SER A 80 -5.90 6.78 -12.11
N MET A 81 -6.40 5.91 -11.23
CA MET A 81 -5.85 4.57 -11.04
C MET A 81 -6.98 3.54 -11.08
N ARG A 82 -6.66 2.30 -11.44
CA ARG A 82 -7.60 1.17 -11.35
C ARG A 82 -6.87 -0.14 -11.12
N PHE A 83 -7.59 -1.08 -10.50
CA PHE A 83 -7.15 -2.47 -10.35
C PHE A 83 -7.83 -3.33 -11.41
N VAL A 84 -7.05 -4.17 -12.10
CA VAL A 84 -7.60 -5.14 -13.07
C VAL A 84 -7.07 -6.52 -12.78
N ASP A 85 -7.91 -7.53 -12.97
CA ASP A 85 -7.45 -8.91 -13.04
C ASP A 85 -6.47 -9.08 -14.20
N ALA A 86 -5.34 -9.72 -13.94
CA ALA A 86 -4.30 -9.91 -14.93
C ALA A 86 -3.58 -11.25 -14.72
N ASP A 87 -3.23 -11.88 -15.83
CA ASP A 87 -2.12 -12.83 -15.87
C ASP A 87 -0.82 -12.03 -15.73
N LEU A 88 -0.09 -12.24 -14.62
CA LEU A 88 1.15 -11.52 -14.33
C LEU A 88 2.38 -12.25 -14.89
N GLY A 89 2.18 -13.34 -15.62
CA GLY A 89 3.22 -14.22 -16.09
C GLY A 89 3.91 -14.95 -14.95
N ILE A 90 5.09 -15.49 -15.23
CA ILE A 90 5.95 -16.12 -14.23
C ILE A 90 6.66 -15.00 -13.45
N PRO A 91 6.40 -14.82 -12.14
CA PRO A 91 7.05 -13.76 -11.37
C PRO A 91 8.56 -13.97 -11.32
N LYS A 92 9.34 -12.98 -11.75
CA LYS A 92 10.81 -13.08 -11.72
C LYS A 92 11.30 -13.31 -10.30
N GLY A 93 12.20 -14.28 -10.13
CA GLY A 93 12.80 -14.62 -8.83
C GLY A 93 11.91 -15.43 -7.89
N SER A 94 10.68 -15.77 -8.28
CA SER A 94 9.80 -16.64 -7.47
C SER A 94 10.18 -18.13 -7.54
N GLY A 95 10.89 -18.54 -8.60
CA GLY A 95 11.12 -19.96 -8.89
C GLY A 95 9.88 -20.70 -9.39
N CYS A 96 8.74 -20.01 -9.60
CA CYS A 96 7.57 -20.58 -10.24
C CYS A 96 7.88 -21.07 -11.65
N ILE A 97 7.30 -22.19 -12.06
CA ILE A 97 7.35 -22.67 -13.46
C ILE A 97 6.13 -22.27 -14.29
N ASN A 98 5.07 -21.80 -13.64
CA ASN A 98 3.81 -21.42 -14.27
C ASN A 98 3.43 -19.96 -13.98
N SER A 99 2.60 -19.39 -14.84
CA SER A 99 2.02 -18.06 -14.63
C SER A 99 1.20 -17.98 -13.35
N VAL A 100 1.17 -16.79 -12.75
CA VAL A 100 0.29 -16.48 -11.63
C VAL A 100 -0.73 -15.40 -12.03
N TYR A 101 -1.95 -15.53 -11.52
CA TYR A 101 -3.01 -14.55 -11.69
C TYR A 101 -3.05 -13.61 -10.49
N GLY A 102 -3.45 -12.35 -10.72
CA GLY A 102 -3.52 -11.35 -9.67
C GLY A 102 -4.16 -10.05 -10.13
N LYS A 103 -3.88 -8.95 -9.42
CA LYS A 103 -4.25 -7.60 -9.80
C LYS A 103 -3.07 -6.86 -10.41
N ALA A 104 -3.24 -6.29 -11.60
CA ALA A 104 -2.41 -5.19 -12.07
C ALA A 104 -2.96 -3.85 -11.56
N VAL A 105 -2.05 -2.96 -11.18
CA VAL A 105 -2.34 -1.59 -10.75
C VAL A 105 -1.97 -0.66 -11.89
N LEU A 106 -2.98 -0.12 -12.55
CA LEU A 106 -2.82 0.77 -13.70
C LEU A 106 -2.99 2.21 -13.26
N TYR A 107 -2.16 3.09 -13.80
CA TYR A 107 -2.21 4.53 -13.58
C TYR A 107 -2.25 5.25 -14.93
N ARG A 108 -3.14 6.22 -15.06
CA ARG A 108 -3.26 7.10 -16.23
C ARG A 108 -3.17 8.55 -15.77
N PRO A 109 -2.12 9.32 -16.17
CA PRO A 109 -2.06 10.75 -15.91
C PRO A 109 -3.25 11.50 -16.52
N ASN A 110 -3.61 12.64 -15.92
CA ASN A 110 -4.50 13.59 -16.57
C ASN A 110 -3.85 14.09 -17.87
N PRO A 111 -4.63 14.36 -18.94
CA PRO A 111 -4.09 14.87 -20.19
C PRO A 111 -3.18 16.08 -19.99
N GLY A 112 -1.98 16.05 -20.58
CA GLY A 112 -0.97 17.11 -20.52
C GLY A 112 -0.23 17.25 -19.18
N PHE A 113 -0.50 16.39 -18.19
CA PHE A 113 0.19 16.46 -16.91
C PHE A 113 1.63 15.94 -17.01
N VAL A 114 2.58 16.77 -16.60
CA VAL A 114 3.99 16.42 -16.39
C VAL A 114 4.37 16.86 -14.97
N GLY A 115 4.93 15.95 -14.18
CA GLY A 115 5.20 16.24 -12.78
C GLY A 115 5.19 15.02 -11.88
N LYS A 116 4.99 15.25 -10.58
CA LYS A 116 4.94 14.18 -9.57
C LYS A 116 3.50 13.96 -9.12
N ASP A 117 3.10 12.71 -9.00
CA ASP A 117 1.85 12.30 -8.38
C ASP A 117 2.11 11.18 -7.36
N ARG A 118 1.11 10.91 -6.53
CA ARG A 118 1.18 9.79 -5.59
C ARG A 118 -0.20 9.22 -5.33
N PHE A 119 -0.24 7.92 -5.04
CA PHE A 119 -1.44 7.29 -4.50
C PHE A 119 -1.04 6.16 -3.55
N THR A 120 -1.95 5.81 -2.66
CA THR A 120 -1.75 4.76 -1.66
C THR A 120 -2.88 3.75 -1.75
N TYR A 121 -2.54 2.46 -1.74
CA TYR A 121 -3.51 1.38 -1.63
C TYR A 121 -3.08 0.38 -0.57
N ASN A 122 -4.05 -0.35 -0.04
CA ASN A 122 -3.82 -1.39 0.95
C ASN A 122 -3.75 -2.75 0.27
N VAL A 123 -2.76 -3.55 0.66
CA VAL A 123 -2.67 -4.97 0.31
C VAL A 123 -3.19 -5.74 1.51
N PRO A 124 -4.29 -6.52 1.37
CA PRO A 124 -4.85 -7.25 2.50
C PRO A 124 -3.85 -8.28 3.01
N ARG A 125 -3.83 -8.48 4.33
CA ARG A 125 -3.19 -9.65 4.92
C ARG A 125 -3.97 -10.87 4.48
N ASP A 126 -3.34 -11.73 3.71
CA ASP A 126 -3.87 -13.07 3.46
C ASP A 126 -3.22 -14.01 4.45
N PRO A 127 -3.96 -14.54 5.44
CA PRO A 127 -3.42 -15.44 6.46
C PRO A 127 -2.92 -16.76 5.86
N MET A 128 -3.22 -17.03 4.58
CA MET A 128 -2.77 -18.21 3.86
C MET A 128 -1.83 -17.89 2.68
N ALA A 129 -1.49 -16.62 2.43
CA ALA A 129 -0.46 -16.26 1.47
C ALA A 129 0.92 -16.42 2.11
N PHE A 130 1.88 -16.86 1.30
CA PHE A 130 3.27 -16.89 1.72
C PHE A 130 3.79 -15.44 1.75
N ASP A 131 4.04 -14.89 2.94
CA ASP A 131 4.61 -13.54 3.14
C ASP A 131 6.02 -13.37 2.53
N GLN A 132 6.64 -14.46 2.07
CA GLN A 132 8.05 -14.52 1.67
C GLN A 132 8.34 -14.20 0.19
N LEU A 133 7.39 -13.61 -0.54
CA LEU A 133 7.59 -13.20 -1.95
C LEU A 133 7.50 -11.68 -2.19
N GLY A 134 7.83 -10.90 -1.17
CA GLY A 134 8.36 -9.54 -1.37
C GLY A 134 7.30 -8.44 -1.44
N ARG A 135 6.05 -8.72 -1.07
CA ARG A 135 5.04 -7.68 -0.87
C ARG A 135 4.33 -7.86 0.47
N PRO A 136 4.84 -7.28 1.58
CA PRO A 136 4.15 -7.34 2.86
C PRO A 136 2.74 -6.74 2.76
N PRO A 137 1.79 -7.24 3.55
CA PRO A 137 0.46 -6.64 3.66
C PRO A 137 0.56 -5.23 4.27
N GLY A 138 -0.52 -4.46 4.14
CA GLY A 138 -0.59 -3.09 4.63
C GLY A 138 -0.48 -2.05 3.51
N PRO A 139 -0.19 -0.79 3.85
CA PRO A 139 -0.24 0.32 2.91
C PRO A 139 0.98 0.34 1.96
N TRP A 140 0.68 0.51 0.67
CA TRP A 140 1.64 0.68 -0.42
C TRP A 140 1.47 2.04 -1.04
N THR A 141 2.51 2.87 -0.98
CA THR A 141 2.50 4.20 -1.60
C THR A 141 3.30 4.17 -2.90
N VAL A 142 2.65 4.51 -4.00
CA VAL A 142 3.28 4.64 -5.32
C VAL A 142 3.53 6.12 -5.58
N PHE A 143 4.81 6.50 -5.68
CA PHE A 143 5.25 7.80 -6.17
C PHE A 143 5.48 7.71 -7.68
N VAL A 144 4.73 8.49 -8.43
CA VAL A 144 4.80 8.54 -9.89
C VAL A 144 5.49 9.83 -10.32
N THR A 145 6.44 9.72 -11.24
CA THR A 145 6.99 10.85 -11.97
C THR A 145 6.54 10.71 -13.42
N VAL A 146 5.66 11.61 -13.87
CA VAL A 146 5.22 11.70 -15.26
C VAL A 146 6.21 12.58 -16.00
N ARG A 147 6.82 12.05 -17.05
CA ARG A 147 7.76 12.78 -17.92
C ARG A 147 7.77 12.20 -19.32
N GLU A 148 8.11 13.03 -20.29
CA GLU A 148 8.31 12.61 -21.67
C GLU A 148 9.41 11.53 -21.78
N LYS A 149 9.22 10.64 -22.74
CA LYS A 149 10.19 9.58 -23.04
C LYS A 149 11.25 10.20 -23.96
N ASN A 150 12.38 10.62 -23.39
CA ASN A 150 13.57 11.00 -24.16
C ASN A 150 14.07 9.83 -25.02
#